data_AF-V6IZ15-F1
#
_entry.id   AF-V6IZ15-F1
#
_cell.length_a   1.000
_cell.length_b   1.000
_cell.length_c   1.000
_cell.angle_alpha   90.00
_cell.angle_beta   90.00
_cell.angle_gamma   90.00
#
_symmetry.space_group_name_H-M   'P 1'
#
loop_
_entity.id
_entity.type
_entity.pdbx_description
1 polymer ?
#
loop_
_entity_poly.entity_id
_entity_poly.type
_entity_poly.pdbx_seq_one_letter_code
_entity_poly.pdbx_strand_id
1 'polypeptide(L)'
;MAQIAQNNHTCVVTLDGSACLKTPTGFFEYLSATFHFAYLDSREYANPVEPLYHADADHRIILTIDHFEQLKLIERLFINDFLPRLPDSGVAVILASRLPLPREWQTLSELGQKIVELPLAAFTYKETVDYVESYGAIEQEVIHKLIRLSSGLPLALALLTDFWSLHWHLFSMRHRKVLLSFVIRGSLVT
;
A
#
# COMPACT_ATOMS: atom_id res chain seq x y z
N MET A 1 -5.39 0.91 5.66
CA MET A 1 -6.41 0.82 4.60
C MET A 1 -7.34 -0.37 4.80
N ALA A 2 -6.85 -1.62 4.87
CA ALA A 2 -7.68 -2.81 5.09
C ALA A 2 -8.52 -2.79 6.40
N GLN A 3 -7.99 -2.19 7.49
CA GLN A 3 -8.69 -2.14 8.79
C GLN A 3 -9.96 -1.27 8.80
N ILE A 4 -10.08 -0.28 7.89
CA ILE A 4 -11.20 0.68 7.89
C ILE A 4 -12.43 0.12 7.15
N ALA A 5 -12.24 -0.86 6.27
CA ALA A 5 -13.30 -1.41 5.41
C ALA A 5 -14.07 -2.59 6.02
N GLN A 6 -13.66 -3.11 7.18
CA GLN A 6 -14.35 -4.25 7.84
C GLN A 6 -15.72 -3.88 8.43
N ASN A 7 -16.08 -2.60 8.46
CA ASN A 7 -17.42 -2.16 8.83
C ASN A 7 -18.24 -1.86 7.56
N ASN A 8 -19.34 -2.61 7.39
CA ASN A 8 -20.44 -2.42 6.42
C ASN A 8 -20.24 -3.08 5.03
N HIS A 9 -20.70 -4.33 4.90
CA HIS A 9 -21.01 -5.03 3.63
C HIS A 9 -19.97 -4.89 2.50
N THR A 10 -18.70 -4.74 2.86
CA THR A 10 -17.61 -4.50 1.92
C THR A 10 -16.60 -5.62 2.05
N CYS A 11 -16.40 -6.39 0.99
CA CYS A 11 -15.35 -7.40 0.91
C CYS A 11 -14.05 -6.74 0.45
N VAL A 12 -12.93 -7.06 1.10
CA VAL A 12 -11.61 -6.60 0.67
C VAL A 12 -10.83 -7.82 0.19
N VAL A 13 -10.38 -7.76 -1.06
CA VAL A 13 -9.51 -8.77 -1.65
C VAL A 13 -8.16 -8.12 -1.91
N THR A 14 -7.08 -8.76 -1.46
CA THR A 14 -5.72 -8.22 -1.56
C THR A 14 -4.83 -9.18 -2.33
N LEU A 15 -4.26 -8.70 -3.42
CA LEU A 15 -3.26 -9.40 -4.21
C LEU A 15 -1.89 -8.80 -3.96
N ASP A 16 -0.88 -9.67 -3.85
CA ASP A 16 0.51 -9.24 -3.94
C ASP A 16 1.01 -9.48 -5.37
N GLY A 17 1.26 -8.39 -6.07
CA GLY A 17 1.82 -8.38 -7.41
C GLY A 17 3.14 -9.13 -7.50
N SER A 18 3.92 -9.26 -6.41
CA SER A 18 5.15 -10.04 -6.38
C SER A 18 4.91 -11.56 -6.41
N ALA A 19 3.86 -12.04 -5.74
CA ALA A 19 3.50 -13.46 -5.61
C ALA A 19 2.79 -14.04 -6.85
N CYS A 20 2.21 -13.17 -7.69
CA CYS A 20 1.49 -13.57 -8.90
C CYS A 20 2.44 -14.12 -9.98
N LEU A 21 2.04 -15.15 -10.72
CA LEU A 21 2.73 -15.52 -11.97
C LEU A 21 2.47 -14.45 -13.04
N LYS A 22 3.50 -14.05 -13.79
CA LYS A 22 3.42 -12.91 -14.74
C LYS A 22 2.84 -13.32 -16.10
N THR A 23 1.78 -14.13 -16.06
CA THR A 23 1.04 -14.61 -17.23
C THR A 23 -0.45 -14.35 -17.00
N PRO A 24 -1.26 -14.18 -18.07
CA PRO A 24 -2.70 -13.97 -17.92
C PRO A 24 -3.38 -15.08 -17.10
N THR A 25 -3.10 -16.35 -17.42
CA THR A 25 -3.66 -17.49 -16.68
C THR A 25 -3.27 -17.46 -15.21
N GLY A 26 -1.99 -17.23 -14.93
CA GLY A 26 -1.50 -17.17 -13.55
C GLY A 26 -2.10 -16.03 -12.73
N PHE A 27 -2.40 -14.90 -13.37
CA PHE A 27 -3.13 -13.81 -12.74
C PHE A 27 -4.55 -14.23 -12.34
N PHE A 28 -5.30 -14.83 -13.25
CA PHE A 28 -6.67 -15.28 -12.94
C PHE A 28 -6.70 -16.42 -11.92
N GLU A 29 -5.75 -17.35 -11.96
CA GLU A 29 -5.59 -18.39 -10.93
C GLU A 29 -5.33 -17.79 -9.55
N TYR A 30 -4.41 -16.83 -9.46
CA TYR A 30 -4.09 -16.16 -8.20
C TYR A 30 -5.24 -15.29 -7.67
N LEU A 31 -5.91 -14.56 -8.56
CA LEU A 31 -7.13 -13.80 -8.26
C LEU A 31 -8.21 -14.73 -7.69
N SER A 32 -8.50 -15.83 -8.41
CA SER A 32 -9.47 -16.86 -8.02
C SER A 32 -9.19 -17.45 -6.64
N ALA A 33 -7.94 -17.86 -6.38
CA ALA A 33 -7.54 -18.40 -5.09
C ALA A 33 -7.74 -17.37 -3.97
N THR A 34 -7.27 -16.13 -4.17
CA THR A 34 -7.40 -15.06 -3.18
C THR A 34 -8.87 -14.72 -2.89
N PHE A 35 -9.70 -14.65 -3.93
CA PHE A 35 -11.13 -14.43 -3.81
C PHE A 35 -11.80 -15.53 -3.00
N HIS A 36 -11.48 -16.80 -3.28
CA HIS A 36 -12.04 -17.93 -2.54
C HIS A 36 -11.74 -17.85 -1.03
N PHE A 37 -10.54 -17.40 -0.65
CA PHE A 37 -10.18 -17.20 0.76
C PHE A 37 -10.85 -15.98 1.39
N ALA A 38 -10.96 -14.87 0.66
CA ALA A 38 -11.51 -13.62 1.17
C ALA A 38 -13.05 -13.59 1.21
N TYR A 39 -13.69 -14.37 0.33
CA TYR A 39 -15.12 -14.41 0.12
C TYR A 39 -15.67 -15.78 0.56
N LEU A 40 -15.84 -15.96 1.87
CA LEU A 40 -16.45 -17.15 2.50
C LEU A 40 -17.99 -17.13 2.46
N ASP A 41 -18.61 -16.34 1.57
CA ASP A 41 -20.06 -16.30 1.49
C ASP A 41 -20.58 -17.54 0.74
N SER A 42 -21.64 -18.13 1.31
CA SER A 42 -22.27 -19.40 0.90
C SER A 42 -23.07 -19.33 -0.42
N ARG A 43 -22.80 -18.35 -1.27
CA ARG A 43 -23.35 -18.29 -2.63
C ARG A 43 -22.52 -19.22 -3.50
N GLU A 44 -23.13 -20.30 -3.98
CA GLU A 44 -22.51 -21.29 -4.88
C GLU A 44 -22.23 -20.67 -6.25
N TYR A 45 -21.24 -19.79 -6.34
CA TYR A 45 -20.71 -19.36 -7.63
C TYR A 45 -19.85 -20.49 -8.20
N ALA A 46 -20.16 -20.93 -9.43
CA ALA A 46 -19.34 -21.91 -10.14
C ALA A 46 -17.91 -21.39 -10.42
N ASN A 47 -17.72 -20.07 -10.40
CA ASN A 47 -16.45 -19.40 -10.58
C ASN A 47 -16.18 -18.45 -9.39
N PRO A 48 -15.08 -18.60 -8.65
CA PRO A 48 -14.80 -17.80 -7.46
C PRO A 48 -14.57 -16.30 -7.73
N VAL A 49 -14.31 -15.90 -8.98
CA VAL A 49 -14.21 -14.47 -9.35
C VAL A 49 -15.53 -13.88 -9.87
N GLU A 50 -16.58 -14.70 -10.04
CA GLU A 50 -17.90 -14.24 -10.48
C GLU A 50 -18.50 -13.11 -9.63
N PRO A 51 -18.35 -13.11 -8.28
CA PRO A 51 -18.84 -12.01 -7.45
C PRO A 51 -18.25 -10.65 -7.83
N LEU A 52 -17.01 -10.62 -8.34
CA LEU A 52 -16.35 -9.38 -8.74
C LEU A 52 -17.07 -8.70 -9.91
N TYR A 53 -17.61 -9.49 -10.84
CA TYR A 53 -18.31 -8.96 -12.01
C TYR A 53 -19.78 -8.61 -11.73
N HIS A 54 -20.32 -9.08 -10.59
CA HIS A 54 -21.72 -8.86 -10.18
C HIS A 54 -21.85 -7.98 -8.92
N ALA A 55 -20.76 -7.36 -8.47
CA ALA A 55 -20.78 -6.46 -7.34
C ALA A 55 -21.67 -5.23 -7.63
N ASP A 56 -22.33 -4.74 -6.59
CA ASP A 56 -23.27 -3.63 -6.66
C ASP A 56 -23.12 -2.70 -5.44
N ALA A 57 -24.01 -1.72 -5.30
CA ALA A 57 -23.96 -0.75 -4.20
C ALA A 57 -24.14 -1.39 -2.81
N ASP A 58 -24.83 -2.54 -2.74
CA ASP A 58 -25.13 -3.27 -1.50
C ASP A 58 -24.07 -4.34 -1.19
N HIS A 59 -23.37 -4.82 -2.23
CA HIS A 59 -22.31 -5.84 -2.15
C HIS A 59 -21.01 -5.27 -2.74
N ARG A 60 -20.32 -4.46 -1.92
CA ARG A 60 -19.14 -3.73 -2.39
C ARG A 60 -17.89 -4.57 -2.26
N ILE A 61 -16.99 -4.44 -3.22
CA ILE A 61 -15.70 -5.13 -3.25
C ILE A 61 -14.58 -4.11 -3.45
N ILE A 62 -13.58 -4.16 -2.60
CA ILE A 62 -12.33 -3.42 -2.75
C ILE A 62 -11.25 -4.42 -3.16
N LEU A 63 -10.80 -4.34 -4.41
CA LEU A 63 -9.66 -5.09 -4.90
C LEU A 63 -8.40 -4.25 -4.73
N THR A 64 -7.51 -4.67 -3.85
CA THR A 64 -6.20 -4.04 -3.66
C THR A 64 -5.11 -4.90 -4.29
N ILE A 65 -4.18 -4.26 -5.01
CA ILE A 65 -3.03 -4.92 -5.60
C ILE A 65 -1.78 -4.19 -5.12
N ASP A 66 -1.01 -4.86 -4.26
CA ASP A 66 0.30 -4.37 -3.82
C ASP A 66 1.38 -4.74 -4.83
N HIS A 67 2.50 -4.01 -4.83
CA HIS A 67 3.62 -4.21 -5.77
C HIS A 67 3.16 -4.30 -7.25
N PHE A 68 2.22 -3.45 -7.66
CA PHE A 68 1.61 -3.52 -8.99
C PHE A 68 2.64 -3.43 -10.13
N GLU A 69 3.78 -2.74 -9.93
CA GLU A 69 4.87 -2.68 -10.91
C GLU A 69 5.40 -4.06 -11.34
N GLN A 70 5.22 -5.09 -10.50
CA GLN A 70 5.62 -6.45 -10.80
C GLN A 70 4.73 -7.12 -11.85
N LEU A 71 3.53 -6.57 -12.11
CA LEU A 71 2.58 -7.06 -13.10
C LEU A 71 2.77 -6.44 -14.50
N LYS A 72 3.85 -5.69 -14.73
CA LYS A 72 4.13 -4.99 -16.00
C LYS A 72 3.97 -5.85 -17.27
N LEU A 73 4.31 -7.14 -17.21
CA LEU A 73 4.18 -8.05 -18.37
C LEU A 73 2.72 -8.35 -18.76
N ILE A 74 1.79 -8.27 -17.80
CA ILE A 74 0.36 -8.50 -18.02
C ILE A 74 -0.46 -7.21 -17.93
N GLU A 75 0.21 -6.07 -17.79
CA GLU A 75 -0.41 -4.75 -17.62
C GLU A 75 -1.44 -4.45 -18.73
N ARG A 76 -1.11 -4.75 -19.99
CA ARG A 76 -2.04 -4.55 -21.11
C ARG A 76 -3.31 -5.38 -20.99
N LEU A 77 -3.20 -6.63 -20.55
CA LEU A 77 -4.36 -7.50 -20.29
C LEU A 77 -5.18 -6.95 -19.12
N PHE A 78 -4.51 -6.52 -18.05
CA PHE A 78 -5.17 -5.94 -16.89
C PHE A 78 -6.03 -4.72 -17.27
N ILE A 79 -5.49 -3.81 -18.08
CA ILE A 79 -6.16 -2.58 -18.48
C ILE A 79 -7.24 -2.80 -19.53
N ASN A 80 -6.96 -3.61 -20.55
CA ASN A 80 -7.82 -3.71 -21.73
C ASN A 80 -8.88 -4.81 -21.60
N ASP A 81 -8.62 -5.85 -20.81
CA ASP A 81 -9.50 -7.01 -20.72
C ASP A 81 -10.14 -7.14 -19.34
N PHE A 82 -9.39 -6.88 -18.26
CA PHE A 82 -9.88 -7.11 -16.90
C PHE A 82 -10.66 -5.91 -16.34
N LEU A 83 -10.03 -4.74 -16.24
CA LEU A 83 -10.67 -3.53 -15.69
C LEU A 83 -11.98 -3.16 -16.41
N PRO A 84 -12.11 -3.23 -17.74
CA PRO A 84 -13.34 -2.84 -18.44
C PRO A 84 -14.50 -3.80 -18.22
N ARG A 85 -14.25 -5.01 -17.69
CA ARG A 85 -15.30 -5.98 -17.32
C ARG A 85 -15.83 -5.75 -15.91
N LEU A 86 -15.18 -4.91 -15.11
CA LEU A 86 -15.65 -4.59 -13.76
C LEU A 86 -16.86 -3.65 -13.85
N PRO A 87 -17.87 -3.82 -12.97
CA PRO A 87 -19.01 -2.93 -12.95
C PRO A 87 -18.60 -1.52 -12.50
N ASP A 88 -19.27 -0.51 -13.04
CA ASP A 88 -19.03 0.91 -12.72
C ASP A 88 -19.38 1.29 -11.27
N SER A 89 -20.18 0.46 -10.61
CA SER A 89 -20.57 0.62 -9.20
C SER A 89 -20.28 -0.66 -8.43
N GLY A 90 -19.93 -0.52 -7.15
CA GLY A 90 -19.73 -1.67 -6.27
C GLY A 90 -18.31 -2.20 -6.25
N VAL A 91 -17.45 -1.85 -7.21
CA VAL A 91 -16.03 -2.24 -7.20
C VAL A 91 -15.12 -1.02 -7.13
N ALA A 92 -14.17 -1.05 -6.20
CA ALA A 92 -13.04 -0.12 -6.15
C ALA A 92 -11.73 -0.90 -6.33
N VAL A 93 -10.88 -0.45 -7.24
CA VAL A 93 -9.55 -1.02 -7.46
C VAL A 93 -8.49 -0.06 -6.93
N ILE A 94 -7.63 -0.54 -6.03
CA ILE A 94 -6.53 0.23 -5.45
C ILE A 94 -5.22 -0.43 -5.89
N LEU A 95 -4.40 0.31 -6.62
CA LEU A 95 -3.07 -0.13 -7.04
C LEU A 95 -2.03 0.57 -6.17
N ALA A 96 -1.25 -0.21 -5.43
CA ALA A 96 -0.06 0.30 -4.76
C ALA A 96 1.17 -0.02 -5.63
N SER A 97 1.90 1.02 -6.01
CA SER A 97 3.11 0.89 -6.81
C SER A 97 4.17 1.88 -6.38
N ARG A 98 5.44 1.48 -6.56
CA ARG A 98 6.60 2.37 -6.40
C ARG A 98 6.89 3.20 -7.65
N LEU A 99 6.31 2.82 -8.79
CA LEU A 99 6.46 3.52 -10.05
C LEU A 99 5.16 4.27 -10.37
N PRO A 100 5.25 5.45 -11.01
CA PRO A 100 4.05 6.11 -11.49
C PRO A 100 3.35 5.23 -12.54
N LEU A 101 2.03 5.35 -12.62
CA LEU A 101 1.26 4.69 -13.67
C LEU A 101 1.69 5.25 -15.05
N PRO A 102 1.79 4.41 -16.10
CA PRO A 102 2.11 4.90 -17.43
C PRO A 102 1.05 5.89 -17.92
N ARG A 103 1.50 6.99 -18.53
CA ARG A 103 0.62 8.05 -19.06
C ARG A 103 -0.42 7.52 -20.06
N GLU A 104 -0.14 6.41 -20.72
CA GLU A 104 -1.05 5.73 -21.66
C GLU A 104 -2.40 5.40 -21.00
N TRP A 105 -2.43 5.09 -19.70
CA TRP A 105 -3.67 4.81 -18.97
C TRP A 105 -4.60 6.02 -18.93
N GLN A 106 -4.03 7.22 -18.77
CA GLN A 106 -4.77 8.48 -18.70
C GLN A 106 -5.37 8.86 -20.07
N THR A 107 -4.80 8.34 -21.16
CA THR A 107 -5.29 8.60 -22.53
C THR A 107 -6.46 7.71 -22.95
N LEU A 108 -6.83 6.71 -22.14
CA LEU A 108 -7.99 5.86 -22.38
C LEU A 108 -9.27 6.60 -21.98
N SER A 109 -10.17 6.85 -22.94
CA SER A 109 -11.29 7.79 -22.81
C SER A 109 -12.17 7.56 -21.58
N GLU A 110 -12.50 6.31 -21.25
CA GLU A 110 -13.42 5.97 -20.15
C GLU A 110 -12.71 5.58 -18.86
N LEU A 111 -11.57 4.88 -18.96
CA LEU A 111 -10.81 4.44 -17.79
C LEU A 111 -9.98 5.59 -17.19
N GLY A 112 -9.36 6.42 -18.04
CA GLY A 112 -8.50 7.52 -17.61
C GLY A 112 -9.20 8.52 -16.70
N GLN A 113 -10.49 8.78 -16.93
CA GLN A 113 -11.30 9.69 -16.10
C GLN A 113 -11.62 9.11 -14.71
N LYS A 114 -11.50 7.79 -14.54
CA LYS A 114 -11.77 7.07 -13.28
C LYS A 114 -10.51 6.86 -12.43
N ILE A 115 -9.33 7.14 -12.98
CA ILE A 115 -8.05 6.97 -12.27
C ILE A 115 -7.77 8.20 -11.41
N VAL A 116 -7.59 7.98 -10.11
CA VAL A 116 -7.13 8.99 -9.17
C VAL A 116 -5.77 8.56 -8.62
N GLU A 117 -4.74 9.36 -8.89
CA GLU A 117 -3.41 9.14 -8.34
C GLU A 117 -3.31 9.79 -6.96
N LEU A 118 -2.90 9.00 -5.96
CA LEU A 118 -2.65 9.46 -4.59
C LEU A 118 -1.15 9.30 -4.29
N PRO A 119 -0.33 10.33 -4.56
CA PRO A 119 1.11 10.24 -4.33
C PRO A 119 1.42 10.13 -2.83
N LEU A 120 2.16 9.09 -2.46
CA LEU A 120 2.69 8.96 -1.09
C LEU A 120 3.99 9.76 -0.99
N ALA A 121 3.94 10.87 -0.26
CA ALA A 121 5.09 11.71 0.00
C ALA A 121 5.79 11.35 1.32
N ALA A 122 7.01 11.83 1.50
CA ALA A 122 7.64 11.88 2.81
C ALA A 122 6.77 12.75 3.75
N PHE A 123 6.74 12.38 5.03
CA PHE A 123 6.10 13.18 6.06
C PHE A 123 6.72 14.57 6.11
N THR A 124 5.85 15.56 6.26
CA THR A 124 6.24 16.91 6.61
C THR A 124 6.88 16.93 8.00
N TYR A 125 7.55 18.04 8.33
CA TYR A 125 8.08 18.25 9.68
C TYR A 125 6.99 18.07 10.74
N LYS A 126 5.82 18.67 10.52
CA LYS A 126 4.69 18.59 11.45
C LYS A 126 4.21 17.14 11.62
N GLU A 127 3.95 16.42 10.52
CA GLU A 127 3.52 15.01 10.59
C GLU A 127 4.58 14.12 11.26
N THR A 128 5.86 14.42 11.07
CA THR A 128 6.95 13.71 11.73
C THR A 128 6.96 13.96 13.24
N VAL A 129 6.78 15.20 13.68
CA VAL A 129 6.64 15.55 15.10
C VAL A 129 5.42 14.85 15.69
N ASP A 130 4.25 15.00 15.05
CA ASP A 130 2.99 14.40 15.49
C ASP A 130 3.11 12.86 15.60
N TYR A 131 3.78 12.22 14.65
CA TYR A 131 4.05 10.78 14.68
C TYR A 131 4.93 10.39 15.87
N VAL A 132 6.05 11.07 16.07
CA VAL A 132 7.00 10.74 17.14
C VAL A 132 6.38 10.97 18.52
N GLU A 133 5.65 12.07 18.71
CA GLU A 133 4.97 12.39 19.95
C GLU A 133 3.82 11.41 20.28
N SER A 134 3.25 10.72 19.28
CA SER A 134 2.25 9.67 19.50
C SER A 134 2.79 8.47 20.28
N TYR A 135 4.12 8.27 20.31
CA TYR A 135 4.79 7.23 21.10
C TYR A 135 5.08 7.66 22.55
N GLY A 136 4.76 8.90 22.93
CA GLY A 136 4.92 9.44 24.28
C GLY A 136 5.69 10.76 24.31
N ALA A 137 5.97 11.25 25.52
CA ALA A 137 6.74 12.46 25.71
C ALA A 137 8.21 12.22 25.35
N ILE A 138 8.66 12.84 24.25
CA ILE A 138 10.03 12.73 23.73
C ILE A 138 10.67 14.12 23.78
N GLU A 139 11.94 14.20 24.19
CA GLU A 139 12.68 15.46 24.22
C GLU A 139 12.81 16.04 22.80
N GLN A 140 12.63 17.36 22.66
CA GLN A 140 12.70 18.06 21.37
C GLN A 140 14.03 17.83 20.62
N GLU A 141 15.15 17.65 21.33
CA GLU A 141 16.44 17.34 20.69
C GLU A 141 16.43 15.96 20.00
N VAL A 142 15.74 14.99 20.59
CA VAL A 142 15.56 13.65 19.99
C VAL A 142 14.65 13.74 18.78
N ILE A 143 13.53 14.47 18.88
CA ILE A 143 12.61 14.69 17.76
C ILE A 143 13.36 15.27 16.55
N HIS A 144 14.19 16.30 16.76
CA HIS A 144 15.03 16.87 15.70
C HIS A 144 16.03 15.87 15.10
N LYS A 145 16.63 14.99 15.92
CA LYS A 145 17.53 13.93 15.41
C LYS A 145 16.76 12.91 14.57
N LEU A 146 15.59 12.47 15.03
CA LEU A 146 14.74 11.51 14.33
C LEU A 146 14.26 12.07 12.99
N ILE A 147 13.84 13.34 12.95
CA ILE A 147 13.47 14.03 11.71
C ILE A 147 14.64 14.05 10.73
N ARG A 148 15.83 14.48 11.18
CA ARG A 148 17.01 14.59 10.30
C ARG A 148 17.46 13.24 9.76
N LEU A 149 17.43 12.19 10.60
CA LEU A 149 17.88 10.86 10.22
C LEU A 149 16.86 10.14 9.32
N SER A 150 15.58 10.28 9.59
CA SER A 150 14.52 9.69 8.76
C SER A 150 14.32 10.43 7.43
N SER A 151 14.70 11.71 7.37
CA SER A 151 14.41 12.59 6.23
C SER A 151 12.92 12.59 5.84
N GLY A 152 12.03 12.40 6.82
CA GLY A 152 10.59 12.30 6.61
C GLY A 152 10.11 10.98 5.99
N LEU A 153 11.00 10.02 5.71
CA LEU A 153 10.58 8.73 5.16
C LEU A 153 9.84 7.91 6.22
N PRO A 154 8.57 7.52 6.00
CA PRO A 154 7.73 6.91 7.04
C PRO A 154 8.33 5.64 7.66
N LEU A 155 8.88 4.74 6.83
CA LEU A 155 9.50 3.51 7.34
C LEU A 155 10.78 3.80 8.14
N ALA A 156 11.62 4.72 7.68
CA ALA A 156 12.83 5.09 8.41
C ALA A 156 12.48 5.74 9.76
N LEU A 157 11.45 6.60 9.77
CA LEU A 157 10.94 7.22 10.99
C LEU A 157 10.40 6.17 11.97
N ALA A 158 9.59 5.23 11.51
CA ALA A 158 9.03 4.16 12.35
C ALA A 158 10.14 3.34 13.01
N LEU A 159 11.13 2.88 12.22
CA LEU A 159 12.24 2.08 12.73
C LEU A 159 13.11 2.85 13.74
N LEU A 160 13.40 4.12 13.46
CA LEU A 160 14.19 4.96 14.37
C LEU A 160 13.44 5.28 15.67
N THR A 161 12.12 5.49 15.58
CA THR A 161 11.26 5.76 16.73
C THR A 161 11.12 4.51 17.61
N ASP A 162 10.89 3.34 17.02
CA ASP A 162 10.83 2.06 17.72
C ASP A 162 12.17 1.73 18.41
N PHE A 163 13.28 1.91 17.68
CA PHE A 163 14.62 1.74 18.24
C PHE A 163 14.84 2.66 19.45
N TRP A 164 14.41 3.91 19.37
CA TRP A 164 14.53 4.85 20.48
C TRP A 164 13.67 4.44 21.68
N SER A 165 12.43 4.03 21.44
CA SER A 165 11.49 3.57 22.48
C SER A 165 12.04 2.36 23.25
N LEU A 166 12.60 1.37 22.54
CA LEU A 166 13.18 0.17 23.14
C LEU A 166 14.49 0.43 23.91
N HIS A 167 15.24 1.46 23.54
CA HIS A 167 16.58 1.72 24.09
C HIS A 167 16.68 3.00 24.92
N TRP A 168 15.56 3.59 25.34
CA TRP A 168 15.53 4.88 26.05
C TRP A 168 16.46 4.90 27.28
N HIS A 169 16.61 3.78 27.98
CA HIS A 169 17.49 3.63 29.14
C HIS A 169 18.98 3.79 28.79
N LEU A 170 19.40 3.37 27.59
CA LEU A 170 20.78 3.54 27.10
C LEU A 170 21.08 5.00 26.73
N PHE A 171 20.05 5.77 26.36
CA PHE A 171 20.18 7.18 26.02
C PHE A 171 20.14 8.10 27.26
N SER A 172 19.38 7.74 28.30
CA SER A 172 19.33 8.50 29.57
C SER A 172 20.67 8.54 30.35
N MET A 173 21.57 7.58 30.08
CA MET A 173 22.87 7.46 30.77
C MET A 173 23.99 8.30 30.15
N ARG A 174 23.72 9.04 29.05
CA ARG A 174 24.80 9.51 28.15
C ARG A 174 25.03 11.01 28.14
N HIS A 175 25.37 11.57 29.30
CA HIS A 175 26.23 12.77 29.40
C HIS A 175 27.72 12.49 29.12
N ARG A 176 28.09 11.33 28.57
CA ARG A 176 29.45 11.10 28.03
C ARG A 176 29.41 10.45 26.65
N LYS A 177 29.74 11.28 25.65
CA LYS A 177 30.29 10.97 24.32
C LYS A 177 30.25 9.48 23.94
N VAL A 178 29.36 9.06 23.02
CA VAL A 178 29.86 8.41 21.80
C VAL A 178 28.97 8.78 20.60
N LEU A 179 29.64 9.15 19.50
CA LEU A 179 29.07 9.21 18.16
C LEU A 179 28.71 7.77 17.75
N LEU A 180 27.43 7.47 17.55
CA LEU A 180 27.04 6.34 16.71
C LEU A 180 26.73 6.87 15.32
N SER A 181 27.69 6.75 14.43
CA SER A 181 27.53 6.91 12.99
C SER A 181 26.87 5.65 12.42
N PHE A 182 25.56 5.65 12.27
CA PHE A 182 24.87 4.77 11.32
C PHE A 182 24.56 5.58 10.07
N VAL A 183 25.36 5.35 9.02
CA VAL A 183 25.14 5.89 7.69
C VAL A 183 24.29 4.88 6.93
N ILE A 184 23.00 5.18 6.74
CA ILE A 184 22.18 4.50 5.73
C ILE A 184 22.47 5.20 4.40
N ARG A 185 23.44 4.68 3.63
CA ARG A 185 23.66 5.09 2.23
C ARG A 185 22.59 4.42 1.37
N GLY A 186 21.52 5.15 1.06
CA GLY A 186 20.69 4.87 -0.11
C GLY A 186 21.34 5.52 -1.34
N SER A 187 21.95 4.73 -2.22
CA SER A 187 22.40 5.20 -3.53
C SER A 187 21.19 5.47 -4.42
N LEU A 188 20.91 6.75 -4.67
CA LEU A 188 20.21 7.16 -5.88
C LEU A 188 21.27 7.21 -6.99
N VAL A 189 21.24 6.22 -7.88
CA VAL A 189 21.94 6.28 -9.16
C VAL A 189 21.13 7.20 -10.06
N THR A 190 21.79 8.25 -10.54
CA THR A 190 21.34 9.20 -11.57
C THR A 190 21.08 8.53 -12.91
#